data_AF-A0A5M6CQW1-F1
#
_entry.id   AF-A0A5M6CQW1-F1
#
_cell.length_a   1.000
_cell.length_b   1.000
_cell.length_c   1.000
_cell.angle_alpha   90.00
_cell.angle_beta   90.00
_cell.angle_gamma   90.00
#
_symmetry.space_group_name_H-M   'P 1'
#
loop_
_entity.id
_entity.type
_entity.pdbx_description
1 polymer ?
#
loop_
_entity_poly.entity_id
_entity_poly.type
_entity_poly.pdbx_seq_one_letter_code
_entity_poly.pdbx_strand_id
1 'polypeptide(L)'
;MKKKILFLIVLFCCNSSYSQSNDTEAALYNVGFGGITGAIGAVINKKPEEKFGKVLLKGLWQGALGGYVTFESKRIIRHAWKEEDWKLYWTSKFVNAAGNSIKENAANNRYFWEQWNLTIGFNRIEFHTKNELKVQYKVMPISAIYTIDAFTRFRFDAKSSLNYGQFIFRRNDPSGSDYAYATAGHITFNEAYLSQRSSFNQVIAHEIIHMYQADDFFFVNSFYHKPLKNIFENKETLKKIDSYIYYDFHLIPLRATYLLESKKSNYYDNYLEHEAGYYSNTLR
;
A
#
# COMPACT_ATOMS: atom_id res chain seq x y z
N MET A 1 34.98 -8.09 -26.51
CA MET A 1 34.50 -8.31 -25.12
C MET A 1 32.99 -8.11 -25.07
N LYS A 2 32.20 -9.18 -25.25
CA LYS A 2 30.73 -9.12 -25.22
C LYS A 2 30.26 -9.36 -23.79
N LYS A 3 29.86 -8.30 -23.08
CA LYS A 3 29.17 -8.41 -21.79
C LYS A 3 27.74 -8.90 -22.06
N LYS A 4 27.51 -10.21 -21.89
CA LYS A 4 26.16 -10.76 -21.78
C LYS A 4 25.64 -10.39 -20.40
N ILE A 5 24.82 -9.34 -20.34
CA ILE A 5 24.02 -9.03 -19.15
C ILE A 5 22.86 -10.03 -19.18
N LEU A 6 22.96 -11.08 -18.38
CA LEU A 6 21.85 -11.97 -18.11
C LEU A 6 20.94 -11.23 -17.12
N PHE A 7 19.88 -10.62 -17.62
CA PHE A 7 18.80 -10.10 -16.80
C PHE A 7 18.04 -11.33 -16.27
N LEU A 8 18.34 -11.75 -15.04
CA LEU A 8 17.60 -12.80 -14.37
C LEU A 8 16.25 -12.19 -13.96
N ILE A 9 15.30 -12.18 -14.89
CA ILE A 9 13.89 -12.02 -14.56
C ILE A 9 13.54 -13.28 -13.77
N VAL A 10 13.48 -13.16 -12.45
CA VAL A 10 12.86 -14.18 -11.60
C VAL A 10 11.36 -14.09 -11.87
N LEU A 11 10.94 -14.73 -12.95
CA LEU A 11 9.57 -15.19 -13.14
C LEU A 11 9.34 -16.24 -12.04
N PHE A 12 8.82 -15.80 -10.89
CA PHE A 12 8.16 -16.68 -9.94
C PHE A 12 6.90 -17.23 -10.63
N CYS A 13 7.08 -18.27 -11.44
CA CYS A 13 6.01 -19.20 -11.74
C CYS A 13 5.79 -20.05 -10.47
N CYS A 14 5.11 -19.48 -9.48
CA CYS A 14 4.53 -20.28 -8.41
C CYS A 14 3.37 -21.07 -9.01
N ASN A 15 3.59 -22.36 -9.25
CA ASN A 15 2.49 -23.30 -9.44
C ASN A 15 1.75 -23.38 -8.11
N SER A 16 0.54 -22.81 -8.06
CA SER A 16 -0.33 -22.84 -6.89
C SER A 16 -0.72 -24.29 -6.58
N SER A 17 -0.03 -24.90 -5.60
CA SER A 17 -0.49 -26.14 -4.99
C SER A 17 -1.46 -25.78 -3.87
N TYR A 18 -2.71 -26.18 -4.05
CA TYR A 18 -3.92 -25.71 -3.35
C TYR A 18 -4.04 -26.04 -1.85
N SER A 19 -2.96 -26.26 -1.08
CA SER A 19 -3.13 -26.87 0.25
C SER A 19 -2.57 -26.16 1.48
N GLN A 20 -1.66 -25.17 1.42
CA GLN A 20 -1.23 -24.47 2.65
C GLN A 20 -0.73 -23.05 2.37
N SER A 21 -1.64 -22.07 2.36
CA SER A 21 -1.28 -20.66 2.51
C SER A 21 -0.60 -20.48 3.88
N ASN A 22 0.73 -20.41 3.89
CA ASN A 22 1.52 -20.29 5.11
C ASN A 22 2.30 -18.97 5.15
N ASP A 23 2.66 -18.54 6.36
CA ASP A 23 3.32 -17.25 6.60
C ASP A 23 4.63 -17.11 5.81
N THR A 24 5.30 -18.22 5.47
CA THR A 24 6.54 -18.23 4.69
C THR A 24 6.31 -17.74 3.25
N GLU A 25 5.27 -18.25 2.56
CA GLU A 25 4.97 -17.82 1.20
C GLU A 25 4.59 -16.34 1.16
N ALA A 26 3.73 -15.91 2.08
CA ALA A 26 3.31 -14.52 2.19
C ALA A 26 4.49 -13.58 2.54
N ALA A 27 5.41 -14.02 3.40
CA ALA A 27 6.64 -13.30 3.70
C ALA A 27 7.53 -13.19 2.47
N LEU A 28 7.80 -14.30 1.78
CA LEU A 28 8.64 -14.33 0.58
C LEU A 28 8.08 -13.43 -0.52
N TYR A 29 6.75 -13.40 -0.69
CA TYR A 29 6.12 -12.49 -1.64
C TYR A 29 6.37 -11.03 -1.27
N ASN A 30 6.03 -10.62 -0.05
CA ASN A 30 6.14 -9.21 0.37
C ASN A 30 7.62 -8.75 0.38
N VAL A 31 8.54 -9.59 0.85
CA VAL A 31 9.99 -9.35 0.85
C VAL A 31 10.54 -9.28 -0.57
N GLY A 32 10.18 -10.25 -1.42
CA GLY A 32 10.60 -10.30 -2.81
C GLY A 32 10.09 -9.10 -3.62
N PHE A 33 8.80 -8.78 -3.48
CA PHE A 33 8.16 -7.63 -4.11
C PHE A 33 8.83 -6.32 -3.68
N GLY A 34 9.01 -6.12 -2.37
CA GLY A 34 9.72 -4.95 -1.84
C GLY A 34 11.15 -4.84 -2.37
N GLY A 35 11.89 -5.96 -2.38
CA GLY A 35 13.27 -6.00 -2.87
C GLY A 35 13.39 -5.66 -4.36
N ILE A 36 12.57 -6.28 -5.22
CA ILE A 36 12.60 -6.04 -6.66
C ILE A 36 12.22 -4.60 -6.98
N THR A 37 11.13 -4.10 -6.40
CA THR A 37 10.64 -2.73 -6.66
C THR A 37 11.62 -1.68 -6.11
N GLY A 38 12.20 -1.91 -4.93
CA GLY A 38 13.26 -1.09 -4.36
C GLY A 38 14.51 -1.05 -5.22
N ALA A 39 14.95 -2.19 -5.75
CA ALA A 39 16.11 -2.28 -6.64
C ALA A 39 15.90 -1.52 -7.97
N ILE A 40 14.74 -1.73 -8.62
CA ILE A 40 14.38 -1.07 -9.89
C ILE A 40 14.31 0.45 -9.68
N GLY A 41 13.57 0.91 -8.66
CA GLY A 41 13.48 2.33 -8.36
C GLY A 41 14.83 2.95 -8.04
N ALA A 42 15.64 2.30 -7.21
CA ALA A 42 16.96 2.81 -6.84
C ALA A 42 17.83 3.04 -8.07
N VAL A 43 17.81 2.12 -9.03
CA VAL A 43 18.55 2.24 -10.30
C VAL A 43 18.03 3.39 -11.15
N ILE A 44 16.71 3.56 -11.28
CA ILE A 44 16.10 4.70 -12.00
C ILE A 44 16.51 6.03 -11.35
N ASN A 45 16.57 6.06 -10.02
CA ASN A 45 16.93 7.23 -9.22
C ASN A 45 18.43 7.35 -8.90
N LYS A 46 19.27 6.51 -9.51
CA LYS A 46 20.73 6.55 -9.37
C LYS A 46 21.27 7.92 -9.81
N LYS A 47 22.23 8.46 -9.07
CA LYS A 47 23.00 9.63 -9.51
C LYS A 47 24.12 9.22 -10.48
N PRO A 48 24.55 10.07 -11.44
CA PRO A 48 25.55 9.69 -12.44
C PRO A 48 26.83 9.06 -11.87
N GLU A 49 27.33 9.60 -10.76
CA GLU A 49 28.57 9.23 -10.07
C GLU A 49 28.50 7.91 -9.28
N GLU A 50 27.29 7.42 -8.97
CA GLU A 50 27.14 6.22 -8.14
C GLU A 50 27.37 4.93 -8.94
N LYS A 51 28.02 3.93 -8.33
CA LYS A 51 28.20 2.61 -8.96
C LYS A 51 26.88 1.85 -9.02
N PHE A 52 26.51 1.36 -10.21
CA PHE A 52 25.28 0.62 -10.46
C PHE A 52 25.04 -0.52 -9.46
N GLY A 53 26.00 -1.44 -9.30
CA GLY A 53 25.84 -2.60 -8.42
C GLY A 53 25.64 -2.24 -6.94
N LYS A 54 26.27 -1.15 -6.48
CA LYS A 54 26.10 -0.66 -5.10
C LYS A 54 24.68 -0.14 -4.88
N VAL A 55 24.14 0.60 -5.85
CA VAL A 55 22.78 1.15 -5.78
C VAL A 55 21.72 0.06 -5.94
N LEU A 56 21.92 -0.88 -6.86
CA LEU A 56 21.06 -2.05 -7.03
C LEU A 56 20.96 -2.85 -5.73
N LEU A 57 22.11 -3.21 -5.13
CA LEU A 57 22.13 -3.99 -3.89
C LEU A 57 21.50 -3.21 -2.73
N LYS A 58 21.77 -1.89 -2.63
CA LYS A 58 21.15 -1.03 -1.63
C LYS A 58 19.63 -1.03 -1.73
N GLY A 59 19.10 -0.79 -2.94
CA GLY A 59 17.67 -0.82 -3.21
C GLY A 59 17.05 -2.18 -2.92
N LEU A 60 17.74 -3.26 -3.29
CA LEU A 60 17.29 -4.63 -3.06
C LEU A 60 17.11 -4.95 -1.57
N TRP A 61 18.15 -4.73 -0.75
CA TRP A 61 18.06 -5.09 0.67
C TRP A 61 17.14 -4.16 1.46
N GLN A 62 17.13 -2.85 1.16
CA GLN A 62 16.21 -1.92 1.83
C GLN A 62 14.77 -2.20 1.43
N GLY A 63 14.52 -2.43 0.15
CA GLY A 63 13.21 -2.84 -0.33
C GLY A 63 12.72 -4.14 0.32
N ALA A 64 13.60 -5.14 0.44
CA ALA A 64 13.31 -6.40 1.11
C ALA A 64 12.98 -6.22 2.60
N LEU A 65 13.74 -5.37 3.31
CA LEU A 65 13.45 -5.00 4.70
C LEU A 65 12.08 -4.34 4.82
N GLY A 66 11.77 -3.37 3.96
CA GLY A 66 10.46 -2.71 3.95
C GLY A 66 9.32 -3.69 3.66
N GLY A 67 9.53 -4.64 2.74
CA GLY A 67 8.60 -5.73 2.46
C GLY A 67 8.37 -6.67 3.64
N TYR A 68 9.42 -7.01 4.39
CA TYR A 68 9.28 -7.78 5.63
C TYR A 68 8.44 -7.03 6.67
N VAL A 69 8.69 -5.73 6.84
CA VAL A 69 7.94 -4.90 7.79
C VAL A 69 6.47 -4.78 7.38
N THR A 70 6.15 -4.61 6.09
CA THR A 70 4.74 -4.60 5.64
C THR A 70 4.08 -5.98 5.80
N PHE A 71 4.80 -7.08 5.61
CA PHE A 71 4.30 -8.42 5.94
C PHE A 71 3.91 -8.55 7.42
N GLU A 72 4.78 -8.14 8.34
CA GLU A 72 4.47 -8.19 9.77
C GLU A 72 3.27 -7.30 10.13
N SER A 73 3.11 -6.15 9.45
CA SER A 73 1.91 -5.31 9.64
C SER A 73 0.61 -6.06 9.32
N LYS A 74 0.60 -6.88 8.26
CA LYS A 74 -0.55 -7.71 7.85
C LYS A 74 -0.79 -8.85 8.85
N ARG A 75 0.28 -9.43 9.43
CA ARG A 75 0.15 -10.39 10.56
C ARG A 75 -0.48 -9.74 11.78
N ILE A 76 -0.14 -8.50 12.11
CA ILE A 76 -0.77 -7.77 13.23
C ILE A 76 -2.27 -7.58 12.96
N ILE A 77 -2.72 -7.33 11.73
CA ILE A 77 -4.16 -7.30 11.40
C ILE A 77 -4.84 -8.64 11.71
N ARG A 78 -4.17 -9.77 11.42
CA ARG A 78 -4.68 -11.11 11.77
C ARG A 78 -4.88 -11.29 13.26
N HIS A 79 -4.02 -10.70 14.09
CA HIS A 79 -4.19 -10.68 15.54
C HIS A 79 -5.30 -9.71 15.96
N ALA A 80 -5.35 -8.52 15.35
CA ALA A 80 -6.31 -7.47 15.67
C ALA A 80 -7.77 -7.93 15.57
N TRP A 81 -8.15 -8.67 14.52
CA TRP A 81 -9.53 -9.16 14.41
C TRP A 81 -9.83 -10.35 15.32
N LYS A 82 -8.82 -11.16 15.66
CA LYS A 82 -8.98 -12.32 16.57
C LYS A 82 -9.16 -11.89 18.02
N GLU A 83 -8.40 -10.86 18.42
CA GLU A 83 -8.38 -10.33 19.79
C GLU A 83 -9.39 -9.20 19.98
N GLU A 84 -9.97 -8.70 18.88
CA GLU A 84 -10.91 -7.56 18.84
C GLU A 84 -10.34 -6.27 19.48
N ASP A 85 -9.00 -6.11 19.46
CA ASP A 85 -8.32 -4.94 20.00
C ASP A 85 -8.04 -3.89 18.92
N TRP A 86 -8.78 -2.78 18.99
CA TRP A 86 -8.63 -1.64 18.09
C TRP A 86 -7.20 -1.05 18.11
N LYS A 87 -6.46 -1.18 19.21
CA LYS A 87 -5.07 -0.69 19.31
C LYS A 87 -4.14 -1.45 18.36
N LEU A 88 -4.40 -2.72 18.11
CA LEU A 88 -3.61 -3.53 17.18
C LEU A 88 -3.78 -3.04 15.74
N TYR A 89 -4.94 -2.47 15.37
CA TYR A 89 -5.10 -1.84 14.04
C TYR A 89 -4.22 -0.61 13.90
N TRP A 90 -4.11 0.24 14.92
CA TRP A 90 -3.16 1.37 14.91
C TRP A 90 -1.71 0.91 14.92
N THR A 91 -1.35 -0.08 15.74
CA THR A 91 -0.01 -0.67 15.72
C THR A 91 0.33 -1.17 14.33
N SER A 92 -0.57 -1.92 13.71
CA SER A 92 -0.44 -2.39 12.34
C SER A 92 -0.27 -1.21 11.36
N LYS A 93 -1.07 -0.15 11.48
CA LYS A 93 -1.03 1.04 10.62
C LYS A 93 0.35 1.69 10.66
N PHE A 94 0.92 1.87 11.86
CA PHE A 94 2.26 2.44 12.02
C PHE A 94 3.35 1.52 11.47
N VAL A 95 3.26 0.21 11.69
CA VAL A 95 4.21 -0.76 11.15
C VAL A 95 4.13 -0.78 9.62
N ASN A 96 2.93 -0.77 9.05
CA ASN A 96 2.71 -0.73 7.60
C ASN A 96 3.31 0.55 6.99
N ALA A 97 2.98 1.70 7.58
CA ALA A 97 3.51 3.01 7.22
C ALA A 97 5.05 3.04 7.24
N ALA A 98 5.67 2.44 8.26
CA ALA A 98 7.12 2.30 8.36
C ALA A 98 7.70 1.42 7.23
N GLY A 99 7.12 0.24 6.98
CA GLY A 99 7.55 -0.64 5.90
C GLY A 99 7.44 0.00 4.52
N ASN A 100 6.35 0.71 4.26
CA ASN A 100 6.13 1.45 3.03
C ASN A 100 7.08 2.65 2.88
N SER A 101 7.40 3.35 3.97
CA SER A 101 8.43 4.39 3.99
C SER A 101 9.80 3.86 3.59
N ILE A 102 10.18 2.68 4.11
CA ILE A 102 11.44 2.03 3.77
C ILE A 102 11.48 1.66 2.27
N LYS A 103 10.41 1.06 1.74
CA LYS A 103 10.30 0.72 0.30
C LYS A 103 10.39 1.96 -0.59
N GLU A 104 9.68 3.03 -0.23
CA GLU A 104 9.71 4.29 -0.97
C GLU A 104 11.09 4.95 -0.92
N ASN A 105 11.78 4.94 0.23
CA ASN A 105 13.16 5.42 0.34
C ASN A 105 14.12 4.60 -0.52
N ALA A 106 14.00 3.27 -0.49
CA ALA A 106 14.79 2.36 -1.32
C ALA A 106 14.62 2.72 -2.81
N ALA A 107 13.37 2.82 -3.27
CA ALA A 107 13.05 3.16 -4.66
C ALA A 107 13.47 4.59 -5.05
N ASN A 108 13.50 5.53 -4.12
CA ASN A 108 14.04 6.88 -4.35
C ASN A 108 15.57 6.98 -4.19
N ASN A 109 16.26 5.84 -4.04
CA ASN A 109 17.71 5.77 -3.82
C ASN A 109 18.19 6.56 -2.56
N ARG A 110 17.34 6.69 -1.54
CA ARG A 110 17.63 7.31 -0.23
C ARG A 110 18.07 6.25 0.78
N TYR A 111 18.54 6.64 1.97
CA TYR A 111 18.63 5.69 3.09
C TYR A 111 17.25 5.42 3.67
N PHE A 112 17.02 4.20 4.19
CA PHE A 112 15.71 3.74 4.65
C PHE A 112 15.03 4.65 5.69
N TRP A 113 15.82 5.41 6.44
CA TRP A 113 15.37 6.27 7.54
C TRP A 113 15.10 7.72 7.14
N GLU A 114 15.46 8.15 5.92
CA GLU A 114 15.47 9.58 5.54
C GLU A 114 14.08 10.23 5.49
N GLN A 115 13.05 9.45 5.13
CA GLN A 115 11.67 9.93 5.05
C GLN A 115 10.73 8.86 5.60
N TRP A 116 9.90 9.22 6.58
CA TRP A 116 8.78 8.40 7.05
C TRP A 116 7.48 9.02 6.58
N ASN A 117 6.47 8.22 6.31
CA ASN A 117 5.16 8.71 5.94
C ASN A 117 4.06 7.97 6.70
N LEU A 118 2.99 8.68 7.02
CA LEU A 118 1.75 8.13 7.54
C LEU A 118 0.59 8.68 6.72
N THR A 119 -0.24 7.78 6.21
CA THR A 119 -1.40 8.11 5.37
C THR A 119 -2.70 7.76 6.09
N ILE A 120 -3.63 8.70 6.16
CA ILE A 120 -5.00 8.48 6.69
C ILE A 120 -5.99 9.10 5.69
N GLY A 121 -6.70 8.24 4.98
CA GLY A 121 -7.54 8.63 3.87
C GLY A 121 -6.75 9.39 2.80
N PHE A 122 -7.13 10.62 2.50
CA PHE A 122 -6.41 11.48 1.56
C PHE A 122 -5.28 12.31 2.17
N ASN A 123 -5.06 12.18 3.48
CA ASN A 123 -4.07 12.95 4.22
C ASN A 123 -2.78 12.15 4.30
N ARG A 124 -1.67 12.76 3.91
CA ARG A 124 -0.33 12.17 4.06
C ARG A 124 0.56 13.12 4.84
N ILE A 125 1.18 12.60 5.89
CA ILE A 125 2.14 13.34 6.70
C ILE A 125 3.51 12.70 6.46
N GLU A 126 4.47 13.49 6.00
CA GLU A 126 5.85 13.07 5.76
C GLU A 126 6.78 13.68 6.81
N PHE A 127 7.62 12.83 7.41
CA PHE A 127 8.67 13.19 8.34
C PHE A 127 10.02 12.99 7.66
N HIS A 128 10.64 14.08 7.24
CA HIS A 128 11.98 14.07 6.68
C HIS A 128 12.97 14.24 7.82
N THR A 129 13.88 13.28 7.99
CA THR A 129 14.77 13.21 9.16
C THR A 129 16.24 13.43 8.79
N LYS A 130 16.54 13.54 7.50
CA LYS A 130 17.89 13.78 7.00
C LYS A 130 18.37 15.18 7.43
N ASN A 131 19.42 15.21 8.23
CA ASN A 131 20.05 16.40 8.83
C ASN A 131 19.17 17.10 9.89
N GLU A 132 17.92 17.42 9.57
CA GLU A 132 16.97 18.08 10.47
C GLU A 132 15.56 17.50 10.28
N LEU A 133 14.77 17.48 11.36
CA LEU A 133 13.38 17.02 11.29
C LEU A 133 12.50 18.05 10.59
N LYS A 134 11.93 17.70 9.44
CA LYS A 134 10.90 18.49 8.75
C LYS A 134 9.62 17.68 8.63
N VAL A 135 8.51 18.31 9.02
CA VAL A 135 7.17 17.74 8.86
C VAL A 135 6.52 18.41 7.65
N GLN A 136 6.02 17.61 6.72
CA GLN A 136 5.28 18.08 5.56
C GLN A 136 3.93 17.40 5.50
N TYR A 137 2.88 18.18 5.30
CA TYR A 137 1.55 17.68 5.00
C TYR A 137 1.33 17.71 3.49
N LYS A 138 0.79 16.61 2.95
CA LYS A 138 0.41 16.49 1.56
C LYS A 138 -1.00 15.94 1.43
N VAL A 139 -1.71 16.46 0.43
CA VAL A 139 -3.01 15.97 -0.01
C VAL A 139 -2.80 14.98 -1.14
N MET A 140 -3.51 13.86 -1.06
CA MET A 140 -3.63 12.87 -2.10
C MET A 140 -4.90 13.14 -2.92
N PRO A 141 -4.81 13.79 -4.10
CA PRO A 141 -5.95 14.37 -4.78
C PRO A 141 -7.00 13.35 -5.26
N ILE A 142 -6.58 12.17 -5.75
CA ILE A 142 -7.55 11.15 -6.19
C ILE A 142 -8.29 10.62 -4.97
N SER A 143 -7.56 10.26 -3.92
CA SER A 143 -8.14 9.83 -2.65
C SER A 143 -9.05 10.89 -2.03
N ALA A 144 -8.72 12.18 -2.18
CA ALA A 144 -9.53 13.30 -1.69
C ALA A 144 -10.87 13.39 -2.42
N ILE A 145 -10.86 13.27 -3.75
CA ILE A 145 -12.09 13.28 -4.56
C ILE A 145 -13.01 12.13 -4.15
N TYR A 146 -12.49 10.91 -4.04
CA TYR A 146 -13.28 9.74 -3.63
C TYR A 146 -13.83 9.87 -2.21
N THR A 147 -13.05 10.46 -1.30
CA THR A 147 -13.49 10.69 0.07
C THR A 147 -14.57 11.78 0.15
N ILE A 148 -14.42 12.89 -0.58
CA ILE A 148 -15.42 13.97 -0.63
C ILE A 148 -16.73 13.42 -1.19
N ASP A 149 -16.66 12.68 -2.29
CA ASP A 149 -17.83 12.03 -2.87
C ASP A 149 -18.50 11.06 -1.87
N ALA A 150 -17.73 10.26 -1.12
CA ALA A 150 -18.27 9.42 -0.05
C ALA A 150 -18.99 10.23 1.06
N PHE A 151 -18.46 11.39 1.45
CA PHE A 151 -19.14 12.31 2.38
C PHE A 151 -20.48 12.83 1.87
N THR A 152 -20.67 12.90 0.55
CA THR A 152 -21.96 13.33 -0.04
C THR A 152 -22.97 12.19 -0.18
N ARG A 153 -22.51 10.93 -0.22
CA ARG A 153 -23.36 9.76 -0.53
C ARG A 153 -23.63 8.85 0.66
N PHE A 154 -22.72 8.82 1.64
CA PHE A 154 -22.74 7.83 2.72
C PHE A 154 -22.63 8.49 4.09
N ARG A 155 -23.03 7.76 5.14
CA ARG A 155 -22.91 8.22 6.52
C ARG A 155 -21.50 7.97 7.04
N PHE A 156 -20.78 9.02 7.39
CA PHE A 156 -19.45 8.90 8.01
C PHE A 156 -19.54 8.29 9.42
N ASP A 157 -18.73 7.26 9.68
CA ASP A 157 -18.61 6.62 11.00
C ASP A 157 -17.32 7.06 11.67
N ALA A 158 -17.38 8.15 12.43
CA ALA A 158 -16.22 8.73 13.10
C ALA A 158 -15.59 7.77 14.12
N LYS A 159 -16.40 6.98 14.83
CA LYS A 159 -15.92 6.06 15.88
C LYS A 159 -15.13 4.91 15.27
N SER A 160 -15.70 4.23 14.28
CA SER A 160 -14.95 3.21 13.55
C SER A 160 -13.74 3.82 12.87
N SER A 161 -13.87 4.99 12.25
CA SER A 161 -12.75 5.62 11.57
C SER A 161 -11.55 5.86 12.49
N LEU A 162 -11.81 6.34 13.71
CA LEU A 162 -10.79 6.53 14.73
C LEU A 162 -10.23 5.19 15.24
N ASN A 163 -11.07 4.19 15.49
CA ASN A 163 -10.63 2.91 16.02
C ASN A 163 -9.71 2.14 15.05
N TYR A 164 -9.97 2.25 13.74
CA TYR A 164 -9.29 1.46 12.72
C TYR A 164 -8.26 2.27 11.90
N GLY A 165 -8.13 3.58 12.14
CA GLY A 165 -7.15 4.42 11.46
C GLY A 165 -7.38 4.60 9.95
N GLN A 166 -8.65 4.51 9.53
CA GLN A 166 -9.10 4.66 8.14
C GLN A 166 -10.38 5.50 8.11
N PHE A 167 -10.67 6.21 7.02
CA PHE A 167 -12.02 6.77 6.88
C PHE A 167 -13.01 5.65 6.58
N ILE A 168 -14.04 5.56 7.42
CA ILE A 168 -15.06 4.53 7.35
C ILE A 168 -16.41 5.20 7.14
N PHE A 169 -17.12 4.73 6.12
CA PHE A 169 -18.45 5.14 5.79
C PHE A 169 -19.42 3.96 5.91
N ARG A 170 -20.68 4.28 6.14
CA ARG A 170 -21.79 3.36 6.22
C ARG A 170 -22.79 3.72 5.14
N ARG A 171 -23.24 2.71 4.41
CA ARG A 171 -24.36 2.82 3.47
C ARG A 171 -25.40 1.75 3.80
N ASN A 172 -26.65 2.00 3.45
CA ASN A 172 -27.71 1.01 3.56
C ASN A 172 -28.22 0.70 2.16
N ASP A 173 -27.72 -0.38 1.58
CA ASP A 173 -28.11 -0.81 0.23
C ASP A 173 -28.52 -2.29 0.26
N PRO A 174 -29.81 -2.58 0.48
CA PRO A 174 -30.33 -3.95 0.47
C PRO A 174 -30.24 -4.65 -0.89
N SER A 175 -29.99 -3.90 -1.98
CA SER A 175 -29.87 -4.43 -3.33
C SER A 175 -28.42 -4.73 -3.74
N GLY A 176 -27.45 -4.20 -3.01
CA GLY A 176 -26.03 -4.44 -3.22
C GLY A 176 -25.60 -5.83 -2.74
N SER A 177 -24.70 -6.48 -3.48
CA SER A 177 -24.20 -7.82 -3.15
C SER A 177 -22.95 -7.83 -2.25
N ASP A 178 -22.36 -6.67 -1.98
CA ASP A 178 -21.11 -6.52 -1.25
C ASP A 178 -21.32 -6.05 0.20
N TYR A 179 -20.62 -6.72 1.12
CA TYR A 179 -20.64 -6.45 2.57
C TYR A 179 -19.88 -5.16 2.92
N ALA A 180 -18.75 -4.96 2.27
CA ALA A 180 -17.91 -3.78 2.36
C ALA A 180 -17.05 -3.68 1.10
N TYR A 181 -16.42 -2.52 0.92
CA TYR A 181 -15.35 -2.37 -0.06
C TYR A 181 -14.36 -1.29 0.39
N ALA A 182 -13.09 -1.50 0.09
CA ALA A 182 -12.02 -0.52 0.15
C ALA A 182 -11.86 0.18 -1.21
N THR A 183 -11.63 1.49 -1.18
CA THR A 183 -11.31 2.28 -2.36
C THR A 183 -10.29 3.38 -2.00
N ALA A 184 -9.96 4.24 -2.96
CA ALA A 184 -9.03 5.34 -2.74
C ALA A 184 -9.48 6.22 -1.56
N GLY A 185 -8.73 6.17 -0.46
CA GLY A 185 -8.91 7.02 0.72
C GLY A 185 -9.99 6.59 1.72
N HIS A 186 -10.80 5.55 1.49
CA HIS A 186 -11.80 5.14 2.47
C HIS A 186 -12.29 3.70 2.30
N ILE A 187 -12.98 3.21 3.34
CA ILE A 187 -13.70 1.94 3.38
C ILE A 187 -15.19 2.23 3.57
N THR A 188 -16.06 1.52 2.86
CA THR A 188 -17.51 1.63 3.02
C THR A 188 -18.11 0.29 3.43
N PHE A 189 -18.99 0.29 4.43
CA PHE A 189 -19.73 -0.89 4.88
C PHE A 189 -21.20 -0.81 4.49
N ASN A 190 -21.76 -1.94 4.08
CA ASN A 190 -23.19 -2.10 3.86
C ASN A 190 -23.90 -2.57 5.13
N GLU A 191 -24.65 -1.68 5.75
CA GLU A 191 -25.38 -1.94 7.00
C GLU A 191 -26.44 -3.01 6.87
N ALA A 192 -26.96 -3.25 5.67
CA ALA A 192 -27.93 -4.31 5.41
C ALA A 192 -27.38 -5.72 5.73
N TYR A 193 -26.05 -5.90 5.70
CA TYR A 193 -25.40 -7.20 5.83
C TYR A 193 -24.53 -7.36 7.09
N LEU A 194 -24.34 -6.29 7.87
CA LEU A 194 -23.53 -6.33 9.10
C LEU A 194 -24.09 -7.27 10.19
N SER A 195 -25.36 -7.64 10.09
CA SER A 195 -26.02 -8.56 11.01
C SER A 195 -25.94 -10.04 10.59
N GLN A 196 -25.37 -10.37 9.42
CA GLN A 196 -25.58 -11.68 8.76
C GLN A 196 -24.28 -12.44 8.38
N ARG A 197 -23.52 -12.98 9.34
CA ARG A 197 -22.58 -14.15 9.17
C ARG A 197 -21.08 -13.92 8.88
N SER A 198 -20.53 -12.72 9.07
CA SER A 198 -19.10 -12.52 9.34
C SER A 198 -18.95 -11.57 10.51
N SER A 199 -17.98 -11.78 11.40
CA SER A 199 -17.76 -10.77 12.44
C SER A 199 -17.32 -9.49 11.73
N PHE A 200 -17.92 -8.35 12.08
CA PHE A 200 -17.54 -7.04 11.54
C PHE A 200 -16.02 -6.85 11.54
N ASN A 201 -15.35 -7.39 12.56
CA ASN A 201 -13.89 -7.41 12.74
C ASN A 201 -13.13 -8.15 11.62
N GLN A 202 -13.65 -9.27 11.11
CA GLN A 202 -13.06 -9.97 9.96
C GLN A 202 -13.22 -9.14 8.68
N VAL A 203 -14.40 -8.57 8.44
CA VAL A 203 -14.66 -7.75 7.24
C VAL A 203 -13.78 -6.50 7.24
N ILE A 204 -13.72 -5.75 8.36
CA ILE A 204 -12.83 -4.58 8.43
C ILE A 204 -11.36 -4.97 8.29
N ALA A 205 -10.93 -6.10 8.84
CA ALA A 205 -9.58 -6.60 8.62
C ALA A 205 -9.31 -6.87 7.14
N HIS A 206 -10.26 -7.50 6.43
CA HIS A 206 -10.18 -7.76 4.99
C HIS A 206 -9.98 -6.46 4.21
N GLU A 207 -10.85 -5.46 4.43
CA GLU A 207 -10.78 -4.18 3.74
C GLU A 207 -9.50 -3.38 4.08
N ILE A 208 -8.99 -3.48 5.30
CA ILE A 208 -7.72 -2.83 5.68
C ILE A 208 -6.54 -3.46 4.93
N ILE A 209 -6.55 -4.77 4.67
CA ILE A 209 -5.49 -5.40 3.86
C ILE A 209 -5.50 -4.83 2.44
N HIS A 210 -6.66 -4.57 1.84
CA HIS A 210 -6.73 -3.88 0.55
C HIS A 210 -6.15 -2.46 0.60
N MET A 211 -6.39 -1.72 1.67
CA MET A 211 -5.74 -0.41 1.87
C MET A 211 -4.21 -0.55 1.94
N TYR A 212 -3.69 -1.56 2.63
CA TYR A 212 -2.25 -1.81 2.70
C TYR A 212 -1.65 -2.28 1.37
N GLN A 213 -2.38 -3.06 0.59
CA GLN A 213 -1.99 -3.45 -0.76
C GLN A 213 -1.87 -2.22 -1.67
N ALA A 214 -2.73 -1.21 -1.51
CA ALA A 214 -2.58 0.06 -2.21
C ALA A 214 -1.29 0.78 -1.80
N ASP A 215 -1.04 0.90 -0.50
CA ASP A 215 0.15 1.56 0.05
C ASP A 215 1.45 0.84 -0.36
N ASP A 216 1.41 -0.48 -0.59
CA ASP A 216 2.54 -1.28 -1.09
C ASP A 216 3.09 -0.77 -2.42
N PHE A 217 2.29 -0.02 -3.20
CA PHE A 217 2.68 0.59 -4.47
C PHE A 217 3.21 2.02 -4.37
N PHE A 218 3.41 2.60 -3.18
CA PHE A 218 3.97 3.96 -3.05
C PHE A 218 5.32 4.16 -3.75
N PHE A 219 6.10 3.09 -3.94
CA PHE A 219 7.36 3.14 -4.68
C PHE A 219 7.21 3.69 -6.11
N VAL A 220 6.02 3.57 -6.72
CA VAL A 220 5.74 3.99 -8.11
C VAL A 220 5.96 5.49 -8.29
N ASN A 221 5.72 6.29 -7.25
CA ASN A 221 5.98 7.73 -7.29
C ASN A 221 7.46 8.05 -7.51
N SER A 222 8.38 7.15 -7.15
CA SER A 222 9.81 7.30 -7.45
C SER A 222 10.12 7.33 -8.95
N PHE A 223 9.25 6.76 -9.80
CA PHE A 223 9.45 6.75 -11.26
C PHE A 223 9.07 8.08 -11.91
N TYR A 224 8.14 8.81 -11.29
CA TYR A 224 7.61 10.07 -11.81
C TYR A 224 8.26 11.31 -11.18
N HIS A 225 8.99 11.15 -10.07
CA HIS A 225 9.61 12.26 -9.36
C HIS A 225 10.53 13.11 -10.27
N LYS A 226 11.44 12.49 -11.03
CA LYS A 226 12.35 13.21 -11.96
C LYS A 226 11.58 13.90 -13.11
N PRO A 227 10.70 13.21 -13.87
CA PRO A 227 9.89 13.86 -14.90
C PRO A 227 9.06 15.05 -14.39
N LEU A 228 8.34 14.88 -13.28
CA LEU A 228 7.49 15.95 -12.73
C LEU A 228 8.32 17.15 -12.27
N LYS A 229 9.45 16.89 -11.61
CA LYS A 229 10.36 17.96 -11.17
C LYS A 229 10.82 18.81 -12.35
N ASN A 230 11.24 18.19 -13.45
CA ASN A 230 11.67 18.93 -14.65
C ASN A 230 10.55 19.79 -15.26
N ILE A 231 9.29 19.34 -15.17
CA ILE A 231 8.12 20.11 -15.67
C ILE A 231 7.82 21.30 -14.75
N PHE A 232 7.97 21.13 -13.43
CA PHE A 232 7.59 22.14 -12.44
C PHE A 232 8.69 23.14 -12.09
N GLU A 233 9.97 22.83 -12.35
CA GLU A 233 11.12 23.66 -12.00
C GLU A 233 11.06 25.09 -12.57
N ASN A 234 10.43 25.27 -13.73
CA ASN A 234 10.37 26.57 -14.42
C ASN A 234 9.12 27.42 -14.07
N LYS A 235 8.23 26.93 -13.18
CA LYS A 235 6.97 27.63 -12.85
C LYS A 235 6.74 27.63 -11.34
N GLU A 236 6.92 28.79 -10.72
CA GLU A 236 6.80 28.96 -9.26
C GLU A 236 5.46 28.45 -8.70
N THR A 237 4.34 28.73 -9.38
CA THR A 237 3.02 28.25 -8.99
C THR A 237 2.95 26.72 -8.96
N LEU A 238 3.53 26.03 -9.96
CA LEU A 238 3.52 24.57 -10.01
C LEU A 238 4.41 23.97 -8.92
N LYS A 239 5.56 24.58 -8.64
CA LYS A 239 6.44 24.19 -7.54
C LYS A 239 5.74 24.33 -6.18
N LYS A 240 4.95 25.40 -5.98
CA LYS A 240 4.16 25.57 -4.77
C LYS A 240 3.08 24.50 -4.66
N ILE A 241 2.36 24.20 -5.73
CA ILE A 241 1.35 23.13 -5.76
C ILE A 241 1.97 21.76 -5.44
N ASP A 242 3.08 21.41 -6.10
CA ASP A 242 3.81 20.15 -5.89
C ASP A 242 4.22 19.94 -4.43
N SER A 243 4.54 21.02 -3.70
CA SER A 243 4.90 20.92 -2.27
C SER A 243 3.76 20.43 -1.37
N TYR A 244 2.51 20.58 -1.79
CA TYR A 244 1.32 20.18 -1.03
C TYR A 244 0.62 18.93 -1.60
N ILE A 245 1.07 18.42 -2.75
CA ILE A 245 0.42 17.28 -3.42
C ILE A 245 1.30 16.05 -3.34
N TYR A 246 0.69 14.93 -2.97
CA TYR A 246 1.25 13.61 -3.22
C TYR A 246 0.42 12.93 -4.29
N TYR A 247 0.99 12.75 -5.48
CA TYR A 247 0.27 12.16 -6.60
C TYR A 247 -0.08 10.69 -6.30
N ASP A 248 -1.37 10.34 -6.37
CA ASP A 248 -1.89 8.98 -6.09
C ASP A 248 -1.55 7.93 -7.18
N PHE A 249 -0.40 8.03 -7.86
CA PHE A 249 -0.07 7.12 -8.95
C PHE A 249 0.12 5.67 -8.51
N HIS A 250 0.30 5.42 -7.20
CA HIS A 250 0.28 4.09 -6.61
C HIS A 250 -1.04 3.32 -6.85
N LEU A 251 -2.16 4.02 -7.05
CA LEU A 251 -3.45 3.40 -7.36
C LEU A 251 -3.52 2.80 -8.77
N ILE A 252 -2.71 3.30 -9.71
CA ILE A 252 -2.71 2.82 -11.11
C ILE A 252 -2.26 1.36 -11.22
N PRO A 253 -1.07 0.97 -10.71
CA PRO A 253 -0.65 -0.42 -10.77
C PRO A 253 -1.54 -1.34 -9.93
N LEU A 254 -2.07 -0.88 -8.79
CA LEU A 254 -3.06 -1.65 -8.03
C LEU A 254 -4.29 -1.98 -8.89
N ARG A 255 -4.85 -0.98 -9.59
CA ARG A 255 -6.00 -1.21 -10.46
C ARG A 255 -5.63 -2.13 -11.63
N ALA A 256 -4.45 -1.97 -12.20
CA ALA A 256 -3.97 -2.81 -13.29
C ALA A 256 -3.79 -4.26 -12.85
N THR A 257 -3.18 -4.53 -11.68
CA THR A 257 -3.03 -5.89 -11.15
C THR A 257 -4.39 -6.51 -10.87
N TYR A 258 -5.30 -5.76 -10.25
CA TYR A 258 -6.66 -6.26 -10.00
C TYR A 258 -7.41 -6.65 -11.29
N LEU A 259 -7.32 -5.83 -12.34
CA LEU A 259 -7.96 -6.12 -13.65
C LEU A 259 -7.32 -7.30 -14.40
N LEU A 260 -6.02 -7.53 -14.20
CA LEU A 260 -5.34 -8.69 -14.78
C LEU A 260 -5.77 -9.99 -14.08
N GLU A 261 -6.04 -9.92 -12.77
CA GLU A 261 -6.43 -11.08 -11.97
C GLU A 261 -7.93 -11.35 -11.92
N SER A 262 -8.78 -10.36 -12.21
CA SER A 262 -10.24 -10.52 -12.28
C SER A 262 -10.71 -11.44 -13.42
N LYS A 263 -9.80 -11.99 -14.23
CA LYS A 263 -10.08 -12.98 -15.27
C LYS A 263 -10.15 -14.43 -14.76
N LYS A 264 -9.91 -14.65 -13.46
CA LYS A 264 -9.90 -15.99 -12.85
C LYS A 264 -11.31 -16.42 -12.41
N SER A 265 -11.51 -17.73 -12.27
CA SER A 265 -12.82 -18.37 -12.10
C SER A 265 -13.48 -18.15 -10.74
N ASN A 266 -12.71 -18.16 -9.65
CA ASN A 266 -13.21 -17.93 -8.29
C ASN A 266 -12.72 -16.58 -7.73
N TYR A 267 -13.50 -15.98 -6.84
CA TYR A 267 -13.17 -14.70 -6.20
C TYR A 267 -11.78 -14.69 -5.55
N TYR A 268 -11.45 -15.74 -4.81
CA TYR A 268 -10.15 -15.92 -4.14
C TYR A 268 -9.04 -16.49 -5.03
N ASP A 269 -9.28 -16.71 -6.34
CA ASP A 269 -8.18 -17.00 -7.26
C ASP A 269 -7.35 -15.73 -7.52
N ASN A 270 -7.94 -14.54 -7.33
CA ASN A 270 -7.26 -13.25 -7.33
C ASN A 270 -6.32 -13.18 -6.11
N TYR A 271 -5.04 -12.90 -6.33
CA TYR A 271 -4.02 -12.83 -5.28
C TYR A 271 -4.36 -11.77 -4.23
N LEU A 272 -4.87 -10.62 -4.65
CA LEU A 272 -5.22 -9.52 -3.74
C LEU A 272 -6.37 -9.94 -2.80
N GLU A 273 -7.39 -10.59 -3.35
CA GLU A 273 -8.51 -11.16 -2.57
C GLU A 273 -8.04 -12.31 -1.68
N HIS A 274 -7.17 -13.17 -2.20
CA HIS A 274 -6.61 -14.30 -1.47
C HIS A 274 -5.76 -13.82 -0.28
N GLU A 275 -4.90 -12.82 -0.47
CA GLU A 275 -4.09 -12.25 0.60
C GLU A 275 -4.98 -11.57 1.65
N ALA A 276 -5.97 -10.77 1.24
CA ALA A 276 -6.93 -10.15 2.15
C ALA A 276 -7.68 -11.23 2.95
N GLY A 277 -8.16 -12.28 2.29
CA GLY A 277 -8.83 -13.40 2.94
C GLY A 277 -7.93 -14.19 3.89
N TYR A 278 -6.66 -14.36 3.56
CA TYR A 278 -5.68 -15.06 4.38
C TYR A 278 -5.45 -14.38 5.73
N TYR A 279 -5.29 -13.05 5.73
CA TYR A 279 -5.08 -12.30 6.98
C TYR A 279 -6.36 -12.04 7.76
N SER A 280 -7.53 -12.08 7.13
CA SER A 280 -8.84 -11.83 7.76
C SER A 280 -9.66 -13.09 8.07
N ASN A 281 -9.19 -14.27 7.66
CA ASN A 281 -9.91 -15.55 7.77
C ASN A 281 -11.29 -15.52 7.08
N THR A 282 -11.33 -14.95 5.87
CA THR A 282 -12.54 -14.93 5.02
C THR A 282 -12.46 -15.87 3.83
N LEU A 283 -11.32 -16.56 3.61
CA LEU A 283 -11.20 -17.65 2.62
C LEU A 283 -12.23 -18.74 2.98
N ARG A 284 -13.23 -18.93 2.13
CA ARG A 284 -14.31 -19.92 2.28
C ARG A 284 -14.54 -20.64 0.97
#